data_AF-B4SH99-F1
#
_entry.id   AF-B4SH99-F1
#
_cell.length_a   1.000
_cell.length_b   1.000
_cell.length_c   1.000
_cell.angle_alpha   90.00
_cell.angle_beta   90.00
_cell.angle_gamma   90.00
#
_symmetry.space_group_name_H-M   'P 1'
#
loop_
_entity.id
_entity.type
_entity.pdbx_description
1 polymer ?
#
loop_
_entity_poly.entity_id
_entity_poly.type
_entity_poly.pdbx_seq_one_letter_code
_entity_poly.pdbx_strand_id
1 'polypeptide(L)'
;MPSVLENVSLGKRGYYGIGGKARFFAQPGSPAELADLLHWCLDQQLSLALMGSGSNILFSDNEFPGMVISLGGMQRLFWLSDDELFCEAGVENSRIAEELLLSGRDGGEWLYRLPGQIGATVRMNARCFGGEVSAITAAIQTISLEGCLRWQLPDEVFYGYKQTSLMEKPEIVVAVLLRFPQIRPVEEISRLMQGYEEERSAKHHFDFPSCGSTFKNNYALGRSSGTIFDELGFKGQSEGGAMVSKHHANFIYNRGGATAGDVLRLAGRMKDAALEQVGAKLDLEVECIGLFDADLLGSCGVRFVPDRRDSSKGWAGLLWNPQEEELVSLPDPLFPRTLMHGPLVGYSGLDREFPASVFVSVEQLLSLQDAAADPAAPFLRWTTLGKYEALFVVKPPSVIPAGSFTDGLWHYSVSELFIASGDPAGGYLEFEMTPDAHWVALRFEAPRKRERGCEVLSPEPWEKQVRMVQGEGQFGMELSWELIEPFVTGELLLLQCCASSGKGEYALFPWWQHPSLPADFHQPAHFFRIRLV
;
A
#
# COMPACT_ATOMS: atom_id res chain seq x y z
N MET A 1 13.02 -10.03 -6.81
CA MET A 1 12.32 -9.69 -8.07
C MET A 1 11.35 -10.79 -8.46
N PRO A 2 10.04 -10.50 -8.46
CA PRO A 2 8.97 -11.43 -8.88
C PRO A 2 9.00 -11.67 -10.40
N SER A 3 8.19 -12.62 -10.88
CA SER A 3 8.05 -12.87 -12.32
C SER A 3 7.45 -11.65 -13.05
N VAL A 4 8.16 -11.16 -14.06
CA VAL A 4 7.69 -10.10 -14.97
C VAL A 4 7.26 -10.73 -16.29
N LEU A 5 6.03 -10.46 -16.70
CA LEU A 5 5.47 -10.90 -17.98
C LEU A 5 5.62 -9.79 -19.03
N GLU A 6 5.95 -10.16 -20.26
CA GLU A 6 6.04 -9.21 -21.37
C GLU A 6 4.81 -9.25 -22.28
N ASN A 7 4.50 -8.12 -22.92
CA ASN A 7 3.48 -7.98 -23.96
C ASN A 7 2.08 -8.48 -23.56
N VAL A 8 1.65 -8.13 -22.34
CA VAL A 8 0.40 -8.62 -21.74
C VAL A 8 -0.80 -7.79 -22.20
N SER A 9 -1.85 -8.46 -22.70
CA SER A 9 -3.11 -7.80 -23.08
C SER A 9 -3.87 -7.33 -21.83
N LEU A 10 -4.05 -6.02 -21.70
CA LEU A 10 -4.74 -5.38 -20.58
C LEU A 10 -6.26 -5.57 -20.67
N GLY A 11 -6.82 -5.64 -21.88
CA GLY A 11 -8.24 -5.98 -22.08
C GLY A 11 -8.61 -7.38 -21.57
N LYS A 12 -7.65 -8.31 -21.41
CA LYS A 12 -7.89 -9.62 -20.76
C LYS A 12 -7.71 -9.61 -19.24
N ARG A 13 -7.27 -8.48 -18.68
CA ARG A 13 -6.98 -8.32 -17.23
C ARG A 13 -7.99 -7.41 -16.54
N GLY A 14 -8.48 -6.37 -17.20
CA GLY A 14 -9.49 -5.46 -16.65
C GLY A 14 -10.93 -5.97 -16.81
N TYR A 15 -11.82 -5.58 -15.90
CA TYR A 15 -13.24 -5.99 -15.94
C TYR A 15 -13.99 -5.48 -17.16
N TYR A 16 -13.55 -4.35 -17.72
CA TYR A 16 -14.21 -3.75 -18.87
C TYR A 16 -14.02 -4.56 -20.16
N GLY A 17 -13.01 -5.44 -20.22
CA GLY A 17 -12.68 -6.17 -21.44
C GLY A 17 -12.08 -5.31 -22.56
N ILE A 18 -11.56 -4.13 -22.21
CA ILE A 18 -11.02 -3.12 -23.13
C ILE A 18 -9.60 -2.78 -22.70
N GLY A 19 -8.70 -2.61 -23.67
CA GLY A 19 -7.34 -2.16 -23.45
C GLY A 19 -6.33 -2.81 -24.39
N GLY A 20 -5.28 -2.06 -24.72
CA GLY A 20 -4.14 -2.49 -25.50
C GLY A 20 -3.23 -3.46 -24.73
N LYS A 21 -1.94 -3.44 -25.04
CA LYS A 21 -0.94 -4.29 -24.39
C LYS A 21 -0.03 -3.47 -23.49
N ALA A 22 0.31 -3.98 -22.32
CA ALA A 22 1.43 -3.49 -21.53
C ALA A 22 2.73 -4.18 -21.95
N ARG A 23 3.80 -3.40 -22.05
CA ARG A 23 5.15 -3.92 -22.27
C ARG A 23 5.52 -4.88 -21.15
N PHE A 24 5.32 -4.48 -19.90
CA PHE A 24 5.55 -5.30 -18.72
C PHE A 24 4.32 -5.39 -17.83
N PHE A 25 4.13 -6.56 -17.23
CA PHE A 25 3.11 -6.79 -16.21
C PHE A 25 3.70 -7.61 -15.08
N ALA A 26 3.46 -7.20 -13.84
CA ALA A 26 3.94 -7.91 -12.66
C ALA A 26 2.85 -8.03 -11.59
N GLN A 27 2.96 -9.07 -10.77
CA GLN A 27 2.04 -9.35 -9.67
C GLN A 27 2.86 -9.74 -8.42
N PRO A 28 3.34 -8.75 -7.64
CA PRO A 28 4.12 -9.03 -6.45
C PRO A 28 3.29 -9.77 -5.40
N GLY A 29 3.92 -10.70 -4.69
CA GLY A 29 3.35 -11.45 -3.57
C GLY A 29 3.62 -10.83 -2.21
N SER A 30 4.40 -9.75 -2.14
CA SER A 30 4.71 -9.05 -0.88
C SER A 30 5.05 -7.57 -1.10
N PRO A 31 4.99 -6.74 -0.04
CA PRO A 31 5.48 -5.36 -0.11
C PRO A 31 6.96 -5.24 -0.54
N ALA A 32 7.80 -6.22 -0.18
CA ALA A 32 9.23 -6.21 -0.54
C ALA A 32 9.43 -6.43 -2.05
N GLU A 33 8.69 -7.38 -2.63
CA GLU A 33 8.70 -7.59 -4.09
C GLU A 33 8.10 -6.40 -4.85
N LEU A 34 7.12 -5.71 -4.26
CA LEU A 34 6.60 -4.46 -4.82
C LEU A 34 7.67 -3.37 -4.83
N ALA A 35 8.39 -3.16 -3.72
CA ALA A 35 9.50 -2.21 -3.64
C ALA A 35 10.56 -2.46 -4.73
N ASP A 36 10.97 -3.73 -4.91
CA ASP A 36 11.90 -4.15 -5.98
C ASP A 36 11.42 -3.69 -7.38
N LEU A 37 10.13 -3.88 -7.67
CA LEU A 37 9.55 -3.50 -8.96
C LEU A 37 9.48 -1.98 -9.13
N LEU A 38 9.16 -1.25 -8.07
CA LEU A 38 9.13 0.22 -8.08
C LEU A 38 10.51 0.77 -8.39
N HIS A 39 11.53 0.32 -7.65
CA HIS A 39 12.93 0.70 -7.88
C HIS A 39 13.39 0.38 -9.30
N TRP A 40 13.06 -0.82 -9.80
CA TRP A 40 13.39 -1.20 -11.18
C TRP A 40 12.73 -0.28 -12.21
N CYS A 41 11.45 0.10 -12.01
CA CYS A 41 10.76 1.01 -12.93
C CYS A 41 11.40 2.40 -12.95
N LEU A 42 11.77 2.93 -11.79
CA LEU A 42 12.45 4.23 -11.67
C LEU A 42 13.82 4.18 -12.37
N ASP A 43 14.62 3.15 -12.10
CA ASP A 43 15.97 3.01 -12.67
C ASP A 43 15.94 2.82 -14.19
N GLN A 44 14.96 2.07 -14.69
CA GLN A 44 14.78 1.82 -16.13
C GLN A 44 13.96 2.90 -16.85
N GLN A 45 13.51 3.90 -16.11
CA GLN A 45 12.66 4.97 -16.61
C GLN A 45 11.40 4.46 -17.34
N LEU A 46 10.72 3.50 -16.72
CA LEU A 46 9.49 2.90 -17.23
C LEU A 46 8.24 3.55 -16.61
N SER A 47 7.36 4.10 -17.44
CA SER A 47 6.04 4.55 -16.98
C SER A 47 5.33 3.46 -16.18
N LEU A 48 4.78 3.82 -15.03
CA LEU A 48 4.23 2.87 -14.08
C LEU A 48 2.74 3.14 -13.89
N ALA A 49 1.93 2.08 -13.95
CA ALA A 49 0.54 2.10 -13.55
C ALA A 49 0.24 0.96 -12.58
N LEU A 50 -0.75 1.19 -11.72
CA LEU A 50 -1.18 0.24 -10.70
C LEU A 50 -2.60 -0.24 -10.99
N MET A 51 -2.89 -1.50 -10.71
CA MET A 51 -4.25 -2.03 -10.70
C MET A 51 -4.52 -2.96 -9.52
N GLY A 52 -5.78 -2.98 -9.07
CA GLY A 52 -6.32 -4.10 -8.30
C GLY A 52 -6.78 -5.21 -9.27
N SER A 53 -8.05 -5.62 -9.15
CA SER A 53 -8.69 -6.53 -10.11
C SER A 53 -9.17 -5.84 -11.41
N GLY A 54 -9.02 -4.52 -11.52
CA GLY A 54 -9.42 -3.76 -12.71
C GLY A 54 -10.93 -3.49 -12.81
N SER A 55 -11.66 -3.54 -11.69
CA SER A 55 -13.10 -3.29 -11.63
C SER A 55 -13.53 -1.82 -11.79
N ASN A 56 -12.59 -0.86 -11.71
CA ASN A 56 -12.84 0.57 -11.92
C ASN A 56 -11.85 1.20 -12.92
N ILE A 57 -11.28 0.42 -13.85
CA ILE A 57 -10.24 0.88 -14.77
C ILE A 57 -10.69 0.74 -16.23
N LEU A 58 -10.56 1.82 -16.98
CA LEU A 58 -10.60 1.83 -18.44
C LEU A 58 -9.17 1.94 -18.97
N PHE A 59 -8.62 0.84 -19.47
CA PHE A 59 -7.33 0.87 -20.14
C PHE A 59 -7.46 1.46 -21.54
N SER A 60 -6.48 2.27 -21.95
CA SER A 60 -6.38 2.76 -23.32
C SER A 60 -6.26 1.62 -24.34
N ASP A 61 -6.79 1.82 -25.53
CA ASP A 61 -6.60 0.93 -26.68
C ASP A 61 -5.13 0.89 -27.17
N ASN A 62 -4.34 1.91 -26.84
CA ASN A 62 -2.94 2.01 -27.23
C ASN A 62 -2.03 1.10 -26.37
N GLU A 63 -0.83 0.83 -26.87
CA GLU A 63 0.18 0.13 -26.10
C GLU A 63 0.67 0.97 -24.91
N PHE A 64 0.82 0.32 -23.76
CA PHE A 64 1.39 0.90 -22.55
C PHE A 64 2.89 0.53 -22.49
N PRO A 65 3.81 1.49 -22.69
CA PRO A 65 5.23 1.20 -22.93
C PRO A 65 6.03 0.81 -21.68
N GLY A 66 5.42 0.89 -20.50
CA GLY A 66 6.06 0.60 -19.22
C GLY A 66 5.45 -0.60 -18.49
N MET A 67 5.38 -0.53 -17.16
CA MET A 67 4.88 -1.60 -16.30
C MET A 67 3.48 -1.32 -15.76
N VAL A 68 2.61 -2.32 -15.83
CA VAL A 68 1.37 -2.39 -15.04
C VAL A 68 1.57 -3.39 -13.90
N ILE A 69 1.46 -2.93 -12.66
CA ILE A 69 1.54 -3.79 -11.47
C ILE A 69 0.13 -4.11 -10.97
N SER A 70 -0.18 -5.40 -10.81
CA SER A 70 -1.40 -5.85 -10.14
C SER A 70 -1.10 -6.30 -8.72
N LEU A 71 -1.85 -5.79 -7.74
CA LEU A 71 -1.68 -6.20 -6.33
C LEU A 71 -2.33 -7.55 -5.99
N GLY A 72 -2.92 -8.24 -6.98
CA GLY A 72 -3.63 -9.50 -6.76
C GLY A 72 -2.77 -10.66 -6.26
N GLY A 73 -1.45 -10.52 -6.16
CA GLY A 73 -0.55 -11.51 -5.54
C GLY A 73 -0.51 -11.44 -4.01
N MET A 74 -0.88 -10.30 -3.43
CA MET A 74 -0.93 -10.09 -1.98
C MET A 74 -2.33 -10.42 -1.46
N GLN A 75 -2.52 -11.66 -1.01
CA GLN A 75 -3.82 -12.28 -0.71
C GLN A 75 -3.98 -12.78 0.73
N ARG A 76 -3.07 -12.43 1.65
CA ARG A 76 -3.17 -12.84 3.06
C ARG A 76 -4.37 -12.18 3.73
N LEU A 77 -5.10 -12.99 4.48
CA LEU A 77 -6.31 -12.63 5.21
C LEU A 77 -6.34 -13.43 6.52
N PHE A 78 -6.27 -12.76 7.66
CA PHE A 78 -6.29 -13.42 8.98
C PHE A 78 -6.67 -12.45 10.09
N TRP A 79 -7.26 -12.98 11.16
CA TRP A 79 -7.61 -12.22 12.35
C TRP A 79 -6.37 -11.92 13.20
N LEU A 80 -6.13 -10.65 13.52
CA LEU A 80 -5.10 -10.22 14.48
C LEU A 80 -5.61 -10.29 15.92
N SER A 81 -6.90 -10.01 16.11
CA SER A 81 -7.58 -10.06 17.40
C SER A 81 -8.95 -10.72 17.21
N ASP A 82 -9.78 -10.69 18.25
CA ASP A 82 -11.16 -11.13 18.09
C ASP A 82 -11.93 -10.22 17.12
N ASP A 83 -11.70 -8.90 17.12
CA ASP A 83 -12.45 -7.94 16.30
C ASP A 83 -11.66 -7.31 15.14
N GLU A 84 -10.38 -7.62 14.96
CA GLU A 84 -9.53 -7.00 13.92
C GLU A 84 -9.07 -8.01 12.86
N LEU A 85 -9.37 -7.70 11.60
CA LEU A 85 -9.08 -8.53 10.43
C LEU A 85 -8.03 -7.86 9.54
N PHE A 86 -6.85 -8.47 9.45
CA PHE A 86 -5.79 -8.03 8.54
C PHE A 86 -6.08 -8.53 7.13
N CYS A 87 -6.01 -7.62 6.17
CA CYS A 87 -6.20 -7.91 4.74
C CYS A 87 -5.06 -7.31 3.94
N GLU A 88 -4.36 -8.12 3.14
CA GLU A 88 -3.51 -7.56 2.09
C GLU A 88 -4.33 -6.88 0.99
N ALA A 89 -3.73 -5.90 0.32
CA ALA A 89 -4.41 -5.05 -0.65
C ALA A 89 -5.08 -5.79 -1.82
N GLY A 90 -4.59 -6.97 -2.17
CA GLY A 90 -5.13 -7.82 -3.23
C GLY A 90 -6.32 -8.67 -2.80
N VAL A 91 -6.69 -8.74 -1.52
CA VAL A 91 -7.83 -9.52 -1.06
C VAL A 91 -9.13 -8.98 -1.66
N GLU A 92 -9.89 -9.85 -2.33
CA GLU A 92 -11.19 -9.52 -2.91
C GLU A 92 -12.22 -9.16 -1.83
N ASN A 93 -13.04 -8.13 -2.08
CA ASN A 93 -14.06 -7.67 -1.12
C ASN A 93 -15.05 -8.78 -0.73
N SER A 94 -15.41 -9.66 -1.66
CA SER A 94 -16.34 -10.77 -1.37
C SER A 94 -15.73 -11.80 -0.43
N ARG A 95 -14.42 -12.05 -0.52
CA ARG A 95 -13.71 -12.96 0.39
C ARG A 95 -13.68 -12.41 1.82
N ILE A 96 -13.58 -11.08 1.98
CA ILE A 96 -13.70 -10.43 3.29
C ILE A 96 -15.10 -10.66 3.86
N ALA A 97 -16.16 -10.42 3.07
CA ALA A 97 -17.54 -10.65 3.53
C ALA A 97 -17.80 -12.12 3.91
N GLU A 98 -17.25 -13.06 3.16
CA GLU A 98 -17.35 -14.51 3.45
C GLU A 98 -16.63 -14.89 4.75
N GLU A 99 -15.45 -14.32 5.01
CA GLU A 99 -14.74 -14.52 6.28
C GLU A 99 -15.53 -13.99 7.49
N LEU A 100 -16.19 -12.84 7.32
CA LEU A 100 -17.06 -12.28 8.36
C LEU A 100 -18.30 -13.14 8.61
N LEU A 101 -18.89 -13.70 7.55
CA LEU A 101 -19.99 -14.66 7.67
C LEU A 101 -19.57 -15.91 8.45
N LEU A 102 -18.42 -16.50 8.12
CA LEU A 102 -17.91 -17.70 8.79
C LEU A 102 -17.62 -17.47 10.28
N SER A 103 -17.20 -16.24 10.64
CA SER A 103 -16.87 -15.84 12.00
C SER A 103 -18.02 -15.20 12.77
N GLY A 104 -19.20 -15.02 12.16
CA GLY A 104 -20.36 -14.38 12.80
C GLY A 104 -20.16 -12.88 13.10
N ARG A 105 -19.33 -12.20 12.30
CA ARG A 105 -18.94 -10.80 12.48
C ARG A 105 -19.82 -9.88 11.64
N ASP A 106 -20.38 -8.87 12.28
CA ASP A 106 -21.31 -7.90 11.67
C ASP A 106 -20.57 -6.70 11.07
N GLY A 107 -21.09 -6.12 9.99
CA GLY A 107 -20.71 -4.80 9.48
C GLY A 107 -20.02 -4.79 8.11
N GLY A 108 -19.74 -5.96 7.53
CA GLY A 108 -19.06 -6.10 6.25
C GLY A 108 -19.87 -6.80 5.15
N GLU A 109 -21.13 -7.13 5.39
CA GLU A 109 -21.99 -7.85 4.44
C GLU A 109 -22.13 -7.13 3.10
N TRP A 110 -22.08 -5.79 3.12
CA TRP A 110 -22.18 -4.93 1.94
C TRP A 110 -20.99 -5.07 0.96
N LEU A 111 -19.86 -5.62 1.42
CA LEU A 111 -18.70 -5.96 0.58
C LEU A 111 -18.96 -7.18 -0.30
N TYR A 112 -19.96 -8.01 0.04
CA TYR A 112 -20.30 -9.18 -0.76
C TYR A 112 -20.78 -8.76 -2.16
N ARG A 113 -20.16 -9.36 -3.18
CA ARG A 113 -20.37 -9.05 -4.61
C ARG A 113 -20.06 -7.59 -4.99
N LEU A 114 -19.31 -6.84 -4.17
CA LEU A 114 -18.65 -5.60 -4.58
C LEU A 114 -17.38 -5.94 -5.38
N PRO A 115 -17.32 -5.73 -6.71
CA PRO A 115 -16.15 -6.12 -7.49
C PRO A 115 -14.94 -5.26 -7.13
N GLY A 116 -13.81 -5.88 -6.85
CA GLY A 116 -12.60 -5.14 -6.46
C GLY A 116 -11.87 -5.78 -5.30
N GLN A 117 -10.68 -5.25 -5.08
CA GLN A 117 -9.78 -5.66 -4.01
C GLN A 117 -9.68 -4.55 -2.96
N ILE A 118 -9.45 -4.91 -1.71
CA ILE A 118 -9.54 -4.01 -0.57
C ILE A 118 -8.62 -2.79 -0.68
N GLY A 119 -7.45 -2.93 -1.31
CA GLY A 119 -6.54 -1.79 -1.54
C GLY A 119 -7.17 -0.70 -2.42
N ALA A 120 -7.86 -1.12 -3.50
CA ALA A 120 -8.59 -0.19 -4.36
C ALA A 120 -9.86 0.34 -3.68
N THR A 121 -10.54 -0.50 -2.89
CA THR A 121 -11.69 -0.11 -2.06
C THR A 121 -11.31 1.03 -1.11
N VAL A 122 -10.18 0.91 -0.39
CA VAL A 122 -9.63 1.97 0.47
C VAL A 122 -9.22 3.20 -0.33
N ARG A 123 -8.47 3.03 -1.43
CA ARG A 123 -8.05 4.16 -2.28
C ARG A 123 -9.23 5.05 -2.67
N MET A 124 -10.35 4.45 -3.04
CA MET A 124 -11.55 5.16 -3.50
C MET A 124 -12.52 5.55 -2.39
N ASN A 125 -12.22 5.25 -1.12
CA ASN A 125 -13.19 5.27 -0.02
C ASN A 125 -14.56 4.69 -0.45
N ALA A 126 -14.52 3.46 -0.96
CA ALA A 126 -15.67 2.85 -1.62
C ALA A 126 -16.83 2.65 -0.63
N ARG A 127 -18.04 2.78 -1.18
CA ARG A 127 -19.30 2.65 -0.45
C ARG A 127 -20.37 1.98 -1.30
N CYS A 128 -21.17 1.11 -0.70
CA CYS A 128 -22.43 0.63 -1.28
C CYS A 128 -23.37 0.10 -0.20
N PHE A 129 -24.67 0.10 -0.51
CA PHE A 129 -25.73 -0.38 0.40
C PHE A 129 -25.70 0.22 1.81
N GLY A 130 -25.25 1.48 1.94
CA GLY A 130 -25.15 2.19 3.22
C GLY A 130 -23.85 1.92 4.00
N GLY A 131 -23.05 0.94 3.59
CA GLY A 131 -21.71 0.70 4.12
C GLY A 131 -20.63 1.53 3.43
N GLU A 132 -19.56 1.82 4.16
CA GLU A 132 -18.38 2.56 3.68
C GLU A 132 -17.12 1.96 4.30
N VAL A 133 -16.04 1.87 3.52
CA VAL A 133 -14.79 1.25 3.97
C VAL A 133 -14.13 2.03 5.11
N SER A 134 -14.21 3.36 5.12
CA SER A 134 -13.67 4.20 6.19
C SER A 134 -14.25 3.84 7.57
N ALA A 135 -15.53 3.45 7.62
CA ALA A 135 -16.24 3.14 8.86
C ALA A 135 -15.80 1.81 9.49
N ILE A 136 -15.16 0.93 8.71
CA ILE A 136 -14.68 -0.38 9.15
C ILE A 136 -13.15 -0.46 9.14
N THR A 137 -12.43 0.62 8.78
CA THR A 137 -10.96 0.61 8.70
C THR A 137 -10.35 1.11 10.01
N ALA A 138 -9.45 0.33 10.58
CA ALA A 138 -8.69 0.70 11.78
C ALA A 138 -7.30 1.28 11.44
N ALA A 139 -6.64 0.76 10.41
CA ALA A 139 -5.34 1.26 9.96
C ALA A 139 -5.05 0.85 8.52
N ILE A 140 -4.21 1.62 7.82
CA ILE A 140 -3.86 1.38 6.41
C ILE A 140 -2.35 1.35 6.26
N GLN A 141 -1.82 0.28 5.68
CA GLN A 141 -0.41 0.19 5.32
C GLN A 141 -0.20 0.63 3.87
N THR A 142 0.72 1.56 3.67
CA THR A 142 1.06 2.12 2.36
C THR A 142 2.54 2.04 2.08
N ILE A 143 2.90 1.94 0.80
CA ILE A 143 4.26 2.08 0.29
C ILE A 143 4.36 3.26 -0.69
N SER A 144 5.41 4.06 -0.61
CA SER A 144 5.72 5.12 -1.60
C SER A 144 6.48 4.57 -2.81
N LEU A 145 6.67 5.40 -3.85
CA LEU A 145 7.46 5.05 -5.03
C LEU A 145 8.92 4.68 -4.71
N GLU A 146 9.50 5.31 -3.69
CA GLU A 146 10.87 5.03 -3.25
C GLU A 146 10.94 3.83 -2.30
N GLY A 147 9.81 3.20 -2.01
CA GLY A 147 9.73 2.05 -1.11
C GLY A 147 9.60 2.41 0.36
N CYS A 148 9.25 3.64 0.75
CA CYS A 148 8.98 3.94 2.17
C CYS A 148 7.69 3.25 2.62
N LEU A 149 7.73 2.47 3.70
CA LEU A 149 6.60 1.66 4.18
C LEU A 149 6.04 2.21 5.49
N ARG A 150 4.77 2.61 5.50
CA ARG A 150 4.14 3.19 6.70
C ARG A 150 2.74 2.70 6.95
N TRP A 151 2.36 2.60 8.22
CA TRP A 151 0.97 2.52 8.66
C TRP A 151 0.42 3.92 8.93
N GLN A 152 -0.82 4.15 8.50
CA GLN A 152 -1.55 5.41 8.65
C GLN A 152 -2.89 5.14 9.34
N LEU A 153 -3.34 6.09 10.14
CA LEU A 153 -4.66 6.09 10.75
C LEU A 153 -5.73 6.50 9.71
N PRO A 154 -7.00 6.11 9.91
CA PRO A 154 -8.09 6.44 9.00
C PRO A 154 -8.23 7.95 8.74
N ASP A 155 -8.10 8.78 9.78
CA ASP A 155 -8.25 10.24 9.69
C ASP A 155 -7.14 10.91 8.87
N GLU A 156 -5.99 10.24 8.69
CA GLU A 156 -4.91 10.72 7.83
C GLU A 156 -5.19 10.46 6.34
N VAL A 157 -6.08 9.50 6.05
CA VAL A 157 -6.34 8.98 4.71
C VAL A 157 -7.69 9.40 4.16
N PHE A 158 -8.77 9.33 4.94
CA PHE A 158 -10.13 9.56 4.47
C PHE A 158 -10.58 11.00 4.72
N TYR A 159 -10.88 11.75 3.66
CA TYR A 159 -11.31 13.15 3.77
C TYR A 159 -12.80 13.36 3.46
N GLY A 160 -13.45 12.38 2.83
CA GLY A 160 -14.87 12.45 2.52
C GLY A 160 -15.31 11.50 1.41
N TYR A 161 -16.41 11.84 0.73
CA TYR A 161 -16.97 11.00 -0.32
C TYR A 161 -16.03 10.85 -1.50
N LYS A 162 -15.51 9.63 -1.70
CA LYS A 162 -14.56 9.31 -2.78
C LYS A 162 -13.40 10.30 -2.86
N GLN A 163 -12.93 10.69 -1.68
CA GLN A 163 -11.83 11.60 -1.48
C GLN A 163 -10.90 11.03 -0.40
N THR A 164 -9.68 10.71 -0.80
CA THR A 164 -8.63 10.22 0.08
C THR A 164 -7.31 10.90 -0.25
N SER A 165 -6.39 10.95 0.72
CA SER A 165 -5.02 11.41 0.52
C SER A 165 -4.29 10.60 -0.57
N LEU A 166 -4.66 9.32 -0.71
CA LEU A 166 -4.06 8.36 -1.64
C LEU A 166 -4.40 8.67 -3.10
N MET A 167 -5.49 9.39 -3.37
CA MET A 167 -5.82 9.83 -4.74
C MET A 167 -5.00 11.05 -5.17
N GLU A 168 -4.35 11.74 -4.23
CA GLU A 168 -3.56 12.96 -4.47
C GLU A 168 -2.05 12.69 -4.43
N LYS A 169 -1.62 11.60 -3.80
CA LYS A 169 -0.22 11.20 -3.67
C LYS A 169 0.04 9.86 -4.36
N PRO A 170 1.25 9.60 -4.88
CA PRO A 170 1.62 8.32 -5.47
C PRO A 170 1.91 7.25 -4.39
N GLU A 171 1.01 7.10 -3.43
CA GLU A 171 1.08 6.08 -2.37
C GLU A 171 0.19 4.88 -2.73
N ILE A 172 0.73 3.69 -2.48
CA ILE A 172 0.11 2.42 -2.82
C ILE A 172 -0.33 1.73 -1.53
N VAL A 173 -1.61 1.41 -1.39
CA VAL A 173 -2.11 0.57 -0.29
C VAL A 173 -1.59 -0.85 -0.49
N VAL A 174 -0.93 -1.41 0.52
CA VAL A 174 -0.41 -2.80 0.49
C VAL A 174 -1.10 -3.71 1.49
N ALA A 175 -1.64 -3.15 2.58
CA ALA A 175 -2.48 -3.87 3.53
C ALA A 175 -3.43 -2.92 4.27
N VAL A 176 -4.47 -3.50 4.88
CA VAL A 176 -5.51 -2.80 5.63
C VAL A 176 -5.85 -3.62 6.86
N LEU A 177 -5.99 -2.97 8.01
CA LEU A 177 -6.58 -3.54 9.20
C LEU A 177 -8.03 -3.08 9.29
N LEU A 178 -8.96 -4.02 9.26
CA LEU A 178 -10.39 -3.77 9.40
C LEU A 178 -10.88 -4.16 10.79
N ARG A 179 -11.92 -3.50 11.30
CA ARG A 179 -12.44 -3.71 12.66
C ARG A 179 -13.94 -3.97 12.69
N PHE A 180 -14.33 -5.08 13.31
CA PHE A 180 -15.70 -5.61 13.40
C PHE A 180 -16.02 -6.05 14.85
N PRO A 181 -16.32 -5.11 15.75
CA PRO A 181 -16.52 -5.40 17.18
C PRO A 181 -17.86 -6.11 17.46
N GLN A 182 -18.82 -6.00 16.55
CA GLN A 182 -20.16 -6.55 16.71
C GLN A 182 -20.25 -7.97 16.13
N ILE A 183 -21.10 -8.78 16.77
CA ILE A 183 -21.44 -10.13 16.30
C ILE A 183 -22.91 -10.16 15.88
N ARG A 184 -23.22 -11.00 14.90
CA ARG A 184 -24.59 -11.24 14.42
C ARG A 184 -24.77 -12.72 14.07
N PRO A 185 -25.96 -13.31 14.29
CA PRO A 185 -26.23 -14.68 13.86
C PRO A 185 -25.90 -14.88 12.38
N VAL A 186 -25.21 -15.97 12.06
CA VAL A 186 -24.73 -16.29 10.70
C VAL A 186 -25.87 -16.28 9.69
N GLU A 187 -27.07 -16.72 10.09
CA GLU A 187 -28.26 -16.75 9.24
C GLU A 187 -28.74 -15.34 8.86
N GLU A 188 -28.56 -14.35 9.73
CA GLU A 188 -28.92 -12.95 9.45
C GLU A 188 -27.90 -12.29 8.52
N ILE A 189 -26.60 -12.51 8.76
CA ILE A 189 -25.51 -12.05 7.89
C ILE A 189 -25.73 -12.63 6.48
N SER A 190 -25.98 -13.94 6.39
CA SER A 190 -26.26 -14.62 5.11
C SER A 190 -27.47 -14.02 4.39
N ARG A 191 -28.54 -13.66 5.11
CA ARG A 191 -29.74 -13.05 4.52
C ARG A 191 -29.43 -11.67 3.93
N LEU A 192 -28.61 -10.86 4.62
CA LEU A 192 -28.19 -9.55 4.12
C LEU A 192 -27.34 -9.67 2.86
N MET A 193 -26.35 -10.57 2.86
CA MET A 193 -25.50 -10.86 1.70
C MET A 193 -26.34 -11.30 0.49
N GLN A 194 -27.29 -12.22 0.69
CA GLN A 194 -28.22 -12.66 -0.37
C GLN A 194 -29.06 -11.50 -0.90
N GLY A 195 -29.61 -10.66 -0.02
CA GLY A 195 -30.38 -9.48 -0.44
C GLY A 195 -29.58 -8.51 -1.31
N TYR A 196 -28.30 -8.27 -0.99
CA TYR A 196 -27.42 -7.44 -1.80
C TYR A 196 -27.10 -8.06 -3.16
N GLU A 197 -26.89 -9.37 -3.21
CA GLU A 197 -26.69 -10.10 -4.47
C GLU A 197 -27.93 -10.06 -5.37
N GLU A 198 -29.11 -10.26 -4.80
CA GLU A 198 -30.40 -10.16 -5.49
C GLU A 198 -30.60 -8.75 -6.06
N GLU A 199 -30.30 -7.70 -5.30
CA GLU A 199 -30.42 -6.32 -5.77
C GLU A 199 -29.47 -6.03 -6.94
N ARG A 200 -28.21 -6.50 -6.89
CA ARG A 200 -27.25 -6.36 -8.00
C ARG A 200 -27.72 -7.12 -9.25
N SER A 201 -28.29 -8.30 -9.06
CA SER A 201 -28.81 -9.13 -10.14
C SER A 201 -30.03 -8.49 -10.80
N ALA A 202 -30.96 -7.95 -10.00
CA ALA A 202 -32.13 -7.23 -10.50
C ALA A 202 -31.77 -5.96 -11.29
N LYS A 203 -30.62 -5.34 -10.98
CA LYS A 203 -30.06 -4.19 -11.71
C LYS A 203 -29.17 -4.58 -12.90
N HIS A 204 -29.03 -5.89 -13.18
CA HIS A 204 -28.24 -6.40 -14.31
C HIS A 204 -26.78 -5.90 -14.29
N HIS A 205 -26.18 -5.73 -13.10
CA HIS A 205 -24.82 -5.19 -12.99
C HIS A 205 -23.75 -6.07 -13.66
N PHE A 206 -24.05 -7.35 -13.91
CA PHE A 206 -23.08 -8.35 -14.37
C PHE A 206 -23.39 -8.93 -15.76
N ASP A 207 -24.39 -8.41 -16.47
CA ASP A 207 -24.81 -8.93 -17.78
C ASP A 207 -23.73 -8.75 -18.86
N PHE A 208 -22.93 -7.69 -18.75
CA PHE A 208 -21.86 -7.36 -19.68
C PHE A 208 -20.64 -6.80 -18.94
N PRO A 209 -19.42 -6.95 -19.49
CA PRO A 209 -18.22 -6.30 -18.99
C PRO A 209 -18.42 -4.78 -18.80
N SER A 210 -18.08 -4.28 -17.61
CA SER A 210 -18.16 -2.86 -17.24
C SER A 210 -17.35 -2.57 -15.97
N CYS A 211 -17.20 -1.28 -15.64
CA CYS A 211 -16.54 -0.80 -14.41
C CYS A 211 -17.52 -0.19 -13.40
N GLY A 212 -18.78 -0.64 -13.38
CA GLY A 212 -19.77 -0.11 -12.46
C GLY A 212 -20.29 1.27 -12.87
N SER A 213 -20.53 2.11 -11.86
CA SER A 213 -20.98 3.49 -12.06
C SER A 213 -19.93 4.30 -12.81
N THR A 214 -20.34 4.94 -13.91
CA THR A 214 -19.47 5.72 -14.78
C THR A 214 -19.17 7.10 -14.19
N PHE A 215 -20.16 7.72 -13.55
CA PHE A 215 -20.04 9.03 -12.90
C PHE A 215 -20.30 8.96 -11.40
N LYS A 216 -19.57 9.78 -10.65
CA LYS A 216 -19.85 10.03 -9.22
C LYS A 216 -21.21 10.70 -9.07
N ASN A 217 -21.86 10.50 -7.92
CA ASN A 217 -23.06 11.26 -7.58
C ASN A 217 -22.68 12.67 -7.12
N ASN A 218 -23.43 13.67 -7.57
CA ASN A 218 -23.39 15.01 -7.00
C ASN A 218 -24.55 15.16 -6.00
N TYR A 219 -24.26 14.86 -4.72
CA TYR A 219 -25.28 14.85 -3.66
C TYR A 219 -25.94 16.21 -3.42
N ALA A 220 -25.31 17.33 -3.82
CA ALA A 220 -25.92 18.66 -3.72
C ALA A 220 -27.17 18.82 -4.61
N LEU A 221 -27.33 17.98 -5.64
CA LEU A 221 -28.48 18.00 -6.53
C LEU A 221 -29.69 17.21 -6.00
N GLY A 222 -29.53 16.46 -4.89
CA GLY A 222 -30.57 15.60 -4.33
C GLY A 222 -31.04 14.44 -5.23
N ARG A 223 -30.37 14.23 -6.37
CA ARG A 223 -30.66 13.17 -7.36
C ARG A 223 -29.40 12.37 -7.65
N SER A 224 -29.56 11.08 -7.92
CA SER A 224 -28.43 10.24 -8.35
C SER A 224 -28.08 10.50 -9.81
N SER A 225 -26.82 10.28 -10.20
CA SER A 225 -26.39 10.40 -11.61
C SER A 225 -27.15 9.42 -12.51
N GLY A 226 -27.47 8.23 -12.01
CA GLY A 226 -28.32 7.27 -12.72
C GLY A 226 -29.73 7.80 -13.01
N THR A 227 -30.35 8.51 -12.06
CA THR A 227 -31.66 9.13 -12.27
C THR A 227 -31.59 10.23 -13.33
N ILE A 228 -30.55 11.08 -13.26
CA ILE A 228 -30.33 12.17 -14.21
C ILE A 228 -30.21 11.62 -15.64
N PHE A 229 -29.37 10.59 -15.85
CA PHE A 229 -29.19 10.02 -17.20
C PHE A 229 -30.41 9.25 -17.71
N ASP A 230 -31.24 8.71 -16.82
CA ASP A 230 -32.51 8.08 -17.18
C ASP A 230 -33.51 9.13 -17.71
N GLU A 231 -33.67 10.24 -16.98
CA GLU A 231 -34.50 11.38 -17.37
C GLU A 231 -34.05 12.00 -18.71
N LEU A 232 -32.73 12.01 -18.96
CA LEU A 232 -32.14 12.48 -20.22
C LEU A 232 -32.22 11.45 -21.36
N GLY A 233 -32.79 10.26 -21.13
CA GLY A 233 -33.02 9.27 -22.18
C GLY A 233 -31.75 8.57 -22.68
N PHE A 234 -30.73 8.40 -21.83
CA PHE A 234 -29.48 7.75 -22.23
C PHE A 234 -29.53 6.23 -22.23
N LYS A 235 -30.49 5.59 -21.55
CA LYS A 235 -30.62 4.12 -21.51
C LYS A 235 -30.63 3.52 -22.92
N GLY A 236 -29.71 2.58 -23.18
CA GLY A 236 -29.60 1.90 -24.46
C GLY A 236 -28.92 2.70 -25.57
N GLN A 237 -28.56 3.97 -25.36
CA GLN A 237 -27.71 4.70 -26.31
C GLN A 237 -26.35 4.03 -26.43
N SER A 238 -25.78 4.06 -27.62
CA SER A 238 -24.53 3.37 -27.95
C SER A 238 -23.54 4.29 -28.64
N GLU A 239 -22.27 3.91 -28.58
CA GLU A 239 -21.15 4.46 -29.32
C GLU A 239 -20.24 3.28 -29.64
N GLY A 240 -20.03 2.95 -30.93
CA GLY A 240 -19.32 1.71 -31.30
C GLY A 240 -19.86 0.48 -30.57
N GLY A 241 -18.98 -0.24 -29.86
CA GLY A 241 -19.37 -1.39 -29.02
C GLY A 241 -19.86 -1.05 -27.61
N ALA A 242 -19.72 0.21 -27.17
CA ALA A 242 -20.13 0.69 -25.85
C ALA A 242 -21.63 1.03 -25.84
N MET A 243 -22.32 0.70 -24.74
CA MET A 243 -23.76 0.99 -24.60
C MET A 243 -24.11 1.34 -23.15
N VAL A 244 -24.90 2.39 -22.94
CA VAL A 244 -25.50 2.66 -21.64
C VAL A 244 -26.50 1.55 -21.29
N SER A 245 -26.39 0.98 -20.10
CA SER A 245 -27.30 -0.07 -19.62
C SER A 245 -28.76 0.34 -19.75
N LYS A 246 -29.61 -0.59 -20.19
CA LYS A 246 -31.06 -0.41 -20.23
C LYS A 246 -31.69 -0.47 -18.83
N HIS A 247 -30.96 -0.98 -17.84
CA HIS A 247 -31.44 -1.17 -16.47
C HIS A 247 -30.88 -0.09 -15.53
N HIS A 248 -29.65 0.36 -15.75
CA HIS A 248 -28.99 1.37 -14.92
C HIS A 248 -28.28 2.44 -15.76
N ALA A 249 -28.86 3.64 -15.92
CA ALA A 249 -28.36 4.68 -16.85
C ALA A 249 -27.00 5.30 -16.49
N ASN A 250 -26.35 4.87 -15.40
CA ASN A 250 -24.99 5.28 -15.01
C ASN A 250 -23.96 4.17 -15.29
N PHE A 251 -24.35 3.09 -15.95
CA PHE A 251 -23.45 2.00 -16.31
C PHE A 251 -23.27 2.02 -17.83
N ILE A 252 -22.03 2.03 -18.28
CA ILE A 252 -21.69 1.79 -19.67
C ILE A 252 -21.13 0.36 -19.77
N TYR A 253 -21.76 -0.45 -20.60
CA TYR A 253 -21.36 -1.81 -20.91
C TYR A 253 -20.50 -1.85 -22.16
N ASN A 254 -19.54 -2.77 -22.18
CA ASN A 254 -18.93 -3.29 -23.39
C ASN A 254 -19.77 -4.48 -23.88
N ARG A 255 -20.53 -4.32 -24.97
CA ARG A 255 -21.33 -5.42 -25.56
C ARG A 255 -20.52 -6.35 -26.48
N GLY A 256 -19.21 -6.19 -26.49
CA GLY A 256 -18.29 -6.83 -27.42
C GLY A 256 -17.74 -5.81 -28.43
N GLY A 257 -16.41 -5.79 -28.57
CA GLY A 257 -15.70 -4.95 -29.52
C GLY A 257 -15.69 -3.45 -29.20
N ALA A 258 -16.12 -3.03 -28.01
CA ALA A 258 -15.99 -1.64 -27.58
C ALA A 258 -14.52 -1.25 -27.46
N THR A 259 -14.19 -0.04 -27.87
CA THR A 259 -12.89 0.60 -27.63
C THR A 259 -12.97 1.54 -26.43
N ALA A 260 -11.83 1.91 -25.86
CA ALA A 260 -11.80 2.92 -24.80
C ALA A 260 -12.28 4.28 -25.30
N GLY A 261 -11.97 4.60 -26.57
CA GLY A 261 -12.48 5.78 -27.25
C GLY A 261 -14.01 5.80 -27.37
N ASP A 262 -14.66 4.66 -27.59
CA ASP A 262 -16.13 4.57 -27.61
C ASP A 262 -16.74 4.90 -26.26
N VAL A 263 -16.17 4.33 -25.19
CA VAL A 263 -16.63 4.57 -23.81
C VAL A 263 -16.51 6.04 -23.44
N LEU A 264 -15.36 6.65 -23.72
CA LEU A 264 -15.14 8.07 -23.38
C LEU A 264 -16.00 9.00 -24.24
N ARG A 265 -16.23 8.71 -25.52
CA ARG A 265 -17.12 9.54 -26.36
C ARG A 265 -18.56 9.48 -25.85
N LEU A 266 -19.03 8.29 -25.47
CA LEU A 266 -20.35 8.13 -24.86
C LEU A 266 -20.45 8.85 -23.52
N ALA A 267 -19.42 8.72 -22.66
CA ALA A 267 -19.34 9.41 -21.38
C ALA A 267 -19.30 10.94 -21.54
N GLY A 268 -18.52 11.47 -22.50
CA GLY A 268 -18.49 12.90 -22.82
C GLY A 268 -19.88 13.43 -23.18
N ARG A 269 -20.58 12.77 -24.11
CA ARG A 269 -21.97 13.14 -24.47
C ARG A 269 -22.92 13.11 -23.28
N MET A 270 -22.80 12.11 -22.41
CA MET A 270 -23.59 12.02 -21.18
C MET A 270 -23.32 13.23 -20.28
N LYS A 271 -22.04 13.52 -20.01
CA LYS A 271 -21.61 14.61 -19.15
C LYS A 271 -22.06 15.97 -19.67
N ASP A 272 -21.91 16.23 -20.96
CA ASP A 272 -22.33 17.48 -21.61
C ASP A 272 -23.85 17.66 -21.49
N ALA A 273 -24.64 16.63 -21.79
CA ALA A 273 -26.09 16.68 -21.64
C ALA A 273 -26.54 16.92 -20.19
N ALA A 274 -25.88 16.31 -19.20
CA ALA A 274 -26.16 16.55 -17.79
C ALA A 274 -25.88 18.00 -17.38
N LEU A 275 -24.79 18.59 -17.88
CA LEU A 275 -24.45 19.98 -17.62
C LEU A 275 -25.42 20.94 -18.33
N GLU A 276 -25.66 20.76 -19.63
CA GLU A 276 -26.43 21.69 -20.46
C GLU A 276 -27.92 21.67 -20.13
N GLN A 277 -28.51 20.48 -19.94
CA GLN A 277 -29.97 20.34 -19.79
C GLN A 277 -30.43 20.39 -18.34
N VAL A 278 -29.55 20.04 -17.38
CA VAL A 278 -29.91 19.90 -15.96
C VAL A 278 -29.03 20.75 -15.05
N GLY A 279 -27.96 21.37 -15.56
CA GLY A 279 -26.99 22.11 -14.74
C GLY A 279 -26.13 21.21 -13.85
N ALA A 280 -26.12 19.90 -14.09
CA ALA A 280 -25.47 18.92 -13.24
C ALA A 280 -24.00 18.74 -13.64
N LYS A 281 -23.08 19.33 -12.86
CA LYS A 281 -21.65 19.04 -12.98
C LYS A 281 -21.36 17.68 -12.34
N LEU A 282 -21.03 16.70 -13.18
CA LEU A 282 -20.70 15.34 -12.80
C LEU A 282 -19.25 15.01 -13.17
N ASP A 283 -18.55 14.36 -12.25
CA ASP A 283 -17.18 13.90 -12.44
C ASP A 283 -17.15 12.41 -12.81
N LEU A 284 -16.29 12.05 -13.75
CA LEU A 284 -16.06 10.65 -14.11
C LEU A 284 -15.51 9.91 -12.88
N GLU A 285 -16.01 8.69 -12.67
CA GLU A 285 -15.56 7.81 -11.57
C GLU A 285 -14.60 6.73 -12.06
N VAL A 286 -14.76 6.29 -13.30
CA VAL A 286 -13.88 5.29 -13.93
C VAL A 286 -12.50 5.90 -14.13
N GLU A 287 -11.47 5.18 -13.66
CA GLU A 287 -10.08 5.60 -13.79
C GLU A 287 -9.53 5.21 -15.16
N CYS A 288 -9.05 6.18 -15.93
CA CYS A 288 -8.44 5.94 -17.23
C CYS A 288 -6.95 5.66 -17.06
N ILE A 289 -6.42 4.58 -17.65
CA ILE A 289 -4.99 4.25 -17.59
C ILE A 289 -4.40 4.09 -18.99
N GLY A 290 -3.35 4.87 -19.27
CA GLY A 290 -2.58 4.80 -20.52
C GLY A 290 -2.68 6.06 -21.38
N LEU A 291 -2.35 5.93 -22.66
CA LEU A 291 -2.27 7.04 -23.62
C LEU A 291 -3.59 7.18 -24.41
N PHE A 292 -4.29 8.29 -24.28
CA PHE A 292 -5.56 8.52 -24.99
C PHE A 292 -5.50 9.75 -25.87
N ASP A 293 -6.57 10.00 -26.62
CA ASP A 293 -6.83 11.31 -27.22
C ASP A 293 -7.05 12.38 -26.14
N ALA A 294 -6.32 13.49 -26.23
CA ALA A 294 -6.29 14.53 -25.20
C ALA A 294 -7.62 15.30 -25.12
N ASP A 295 -8.21 15.63 -26.27
CA ASP A 295 -9.50 16.32 -26.33
C ASP A 295 -10.60 15.43 -25.73
N LEU A 296 -10.54 14.14 -25.99
CA LEU A 296 -11.47 13.17 -25.43
C LEU A 296 -11.37 13.07 -23.89
N LEU A 297 -10.15 12.96 -23.35
CA LEU A 297 -9.93 13.00 -21.89
C LEU A 297 -10.44 14.31 -21.28
N GLY A 298 -10.15 15.44 -21.93
CA GLY A 298 -10.60 16.76 -21.53
C GLY A 298 -12.12 16.89 -21.49
N SER A 299 -12.83 16.38 -22.49
CA SER A 299 -14.30 16.38 -22.52
C SER A 299 -14.90 15.63 -21.32
N CYS A 300 -14.30 14.49 -20.95
CA CYS A 300 -14.69 13.73 -19.76
C CYS A 300 -14.22 14.36 -18.44
N GLY A 301 -13.32 15.35 -18.47
CA GLY A 301 -12.75 15.98 -17.27
C GLY A 301 -11.71 15.09 -16.57
N VAL A 302 -11.11 14.17 -17.31
CA VAL A 302 -10.03 13.32 -16.80
C VAL A 302 -8.75 14.14 -16.78
N ARG A 303 -8.01 14.10 -15.67
CA ARG A 303 -6.69 14.74 -15.59
C ARG A 303 -5.67 13.89 -16.36
N PHE A 304 -4.80 14.56 -17.11
CA PHE A 304 -3.77 13.89 -17.89
C PHE A 304 -2.54 14.77 -18.09
N VAL A 305 -1.45 14.14 -18.47
CA VAL A 305 -0.21 14.81 -18.89
C VAL A 305 -0.08 14.71 -20.40
N PRO A 306 0.04 15.82 -21.14
CA PRO A 306 0.22 15.80 -22.59
C PRO A 306 1.42 14.93 -22.99
N ASP A 307 1.26 14.12 -24.03
CA ASP A 307 2.37 13.33 -24.56
C ASP A 307 3.37 14.24 -25.29
N ARG A 308 4.66 14.04 -25.04
CA ARG A 308 5.72 14.87 -25.63
C ARG A 308 5.93 14.64 -27.13
N ARG A 309 5.55 13.47 -27.64
CA ARG A 309 5.76 13.08 -29.04
C ARG A 309 4.56 13.42 -29.90
N ASP A 310 3.37 13.43 -29.30
CA ASP A 310 2.10 13.77 -29.95
C ASP A 310 1.21 14.59 -29.00
N SER A 311 1.14 15.90 -29.23
CA SER A 311 0.34 16.81 -28.40
C SER A 311 -1.18 16.58 -28.51
N SER A 312 -1.64 15.78 -29.48
CA SER A 312 -3.05 15.35 -29.54
C SER A 312 -3.37 14.22 -28.54
N LYS A 313 -2.35 13.71 -27.84
CA LYS A 313 -2.48 12.61 -26.88
C LYS A 313 -2.16 13.04 -25.45
N GLY A 314 -2.72 12.29 -24.51
CA GLY A 314 -2.54 12.51 -23.08
C GLY A 314 -2.41 11.20 -22.31
N TRP A 315 -1.47 11.16 -21.36
CA TRP A 315 -1.27 10.09 -20.40
C TRP A 315 -2.18 10.28 -19.18
N ALA A 316 -3.01 9.28 -18.89
CA ALA A 316 -3.89 9.27 -17.72
C ALA A 316 -3.59 8.08 -16.79
N GLY A 317 -3.86 8.28 -15.49
CA GLY A 317 -3.84 7.22 -14.48
C GLY A 317 -2.47 6.57 -14.24
N LEU A 318 -1.39 7.32 -14.51
CA LEU A 318 -0.04 6.87 -14.22
C LEU A 318 0.27 7.11 -12.73
N LEU A 319 0.93 6.15 -12.12
CA LEU A 319 1.52 6.31 -10.79
C LEU A 319 2.86 7.05 -10.88
N TRP A 320 3.62 6.80 -11.95
CA TRP A 320 4.85 7.51 -12.26
C TRP A 320 5.07 7.56 -13.78
N ASN A 321 5.64 8.66 -14.28
CA ASN A 321 5.97 8.84 -15.67
C ASN A 321 7.29 9.61 -15.80
N PRO A 322 8.33 9.06 -16.46
CA PRO A 322 9.59 9.78 -16.65
C PRO A 322 9.41 11.09 -17.43
N GLN A 323 8.32 11.23 -18.20
CA GLN A 323 8.02 12.46 -18.93
C GLN A 323 7.52 13.59 -18.03
N GLU A 324 7.13 13.32 -16.78
CA GLU A 324 6.64 14.33 -15.82
C GLU A 324 7.78 15.02 -15.06
N GLU A 325 8.92 14.35 -14.83
CA GLU A 325 10.02 14.87 -14.00
C GLU A 325 10.67 16.14 -14.55
N GLU A 326 10.71 16.36 -15.87
CA GLU A 326 11.20 17.65 -16.41
C GLU A 326 10.13 18.76 -16.42
N LEU A 327 8.85 18.42 -16.22
CA LEU A 327 7.73 19.37 -16.22
C LEU A 327 7.40 19.90 -14.82
N VAL A 328 7.77 19.16 -13.78
CA VAL A 328 7.58 19.51 -12.38
C VAL A 328 8.88 19.23 -11.64
N SER A 329 9.65 20.27 -11.28
CA SER A 329 10.74 20.07 -10.32
C SER A 329 10.12 19.59 -9.02
N LEU A 330 10.27 18.31 -8.69
CA LEU A 330 9.89 17.84 -7.37
C LEU A 330 10.70 18.65 -6.35
N PRO A 331 10.06 19.28 -5.35
CA PRO A 331 10.82 19.97 -4.31
C PRO A 331 11.76 18.96 -3.64
N ASP A 332 12.94 19.43 -3.24
CA ASP A 332 13.90 18.60 -2.50
C ASP A 332 13.17 17.91 -1.33
N PRO A 333 13.43 16.62 -1.09
CA PRO A 333 12.78 15.90 0.00
C PRO A 333 13.02 16.63 1.32
N LEU A 334 11.94 16.87 2.06
CA LEU A 334 12.04 17.45 3.39
C LEU A 334 12.55 16.39 4.37
N PHE A 335 13.56 16.76 5.15
CA PHE A 335 14.11 15.94 6.24
C PHE A 335 13.63 16.46 7.61
N PRO A 336 13.40 15.58 8.61
CA PRO A 336 13.55 14.13 8.54
C PRO A 336 12.46 13.45 7.69
N ARG A 337 12.82 12.35 7.04
CA ARG A 337 11.95 11.54 6.18
C ARG A 337 11.75 10.17 6.80
N THR A 338 10.50 9.78 7.00
CA THR A 338 10.17 8.43 7.48
C THR A 338 10.41 7.39 6.39
N LEU A 339 11.29 6.43 6.65
CA LEU A 339 11.58 5.28 5.79
C LEU A 339 10.64 4.11 6.10
N MET A 340 10.43 3.86 7.39
CA MET A 340 9.57 2.80 7.90
C MET A 340 8.81 3.31 9.12
N HIS A 341 7.51 3.03 9.20
CA HIS A 341 6.71 3.30 10.40
C HIS A 341 5.57 2.30 10.57
N GLY A 342 5.48 1.61 11.70
CA GLY A 342 4.38 0.68 11.90
C GLY A 342 4.45 -0.14 13.18
N PRO A 343 3.37 -0.88 13.47
CA PRO A 343 3.33 -1.78 14.61
C PRO A 343 4.22 -3.00 14.34
N LEU A 344 4.79 -3.54 15.42
CA LEU A 344 5.45 -4.84 15.38
C LEU A 344 4.40 -5.96 15.37
N VAL A 345 4.56 -6.93 14.47
CA VAL A 345 3.65 -8.07 14.34
C VAL A 345 4.40 -9.37 14.69
N GLY A 346 3.81 -10.24 15.51
CA GLY A 346 4.44 -11.49 15.97
C GLY A 346 4.96 -12.36 14.82
N TYR A 347 6.21 -12.83 14.91
CA TYR A 347 6.94 -13.56 13.85
C TYR A 347 6.17 -14.79 13.34
N SER A 348 5.60 -15.57 14.26
CA SER A 348 4.87 -16.78 13.90
C SER A 348 3.53 -16.49 13.21
N GLY A 349 3.02 -15.26 13.28
CA GLY A 349 1.68 -14.89 12.80
C GLY A 349 0.51 -15.58 13.51
N LEU A 350 0.81 -16.53 14.41
CA LEU A 350 -0.15 -17.43 15.06
C LEU A 350 -0.54 -16.98 16.47
N ASP A 351 0.32 -16.18 17.13
CA ASP A 351 0.11 -15.78 18.51
C ASP A 351 -0.41 -14.36 18.60
N ARG A 352 -1.64 -14.26 19.09
CA ARG A 352 -2.45 -13.07 19.42
C ARG A 352 -1.80 -12.10 20.44
N GLU A 353 -0.50 -12.21 20.75
CA GLU A 353 0.03 -11.75 22.04
C GLU A 353 1.28 -10.86 22.00
N PHE A 354 1.89 -10.60 20.84
CA PHE A 354 2.94 -9.57 20.80
C PHE A 354 2.30 -8.19 20.57
N PRO A 355 2.40 -7.25 21.52
CA PRO A 355 1.45 -6.16 21.69
C PRO A 355 1.42 -5.21 20.48
N ALA A 356 0.23 -5.14 19.85
CA ALA A 356 -0.10 -4.22 18.76
C ALA A 356 0.06 -2.72 19.12
N SER A 357 0.31 -2.41 20.39
CA SER A 357 0.55 -1.04 20.88
C SER A 357 2.01 -0.59 20.77
N VAL A 358 2.93 -1.45 20.33
CA VAL A 358 4.34 -1.08 20.15
C VAL A 358 4.61 -0.87 18.66
N PHE A 359 5.08 0.34 18.35
CA PHE A 359 5.41 0.79 17.02
C PHE A 359 6.91 1.00 16.91
N VAL A 360 7.42 0.91 15.69
CA VAL A 360 8.79 1.27 15.36
C VAL A 360 8.77 2.27 14.22
N SER A 361 9.72 3.19 14.24
CA SER A 361 9.95 4.19 13.21
C SER A 361 11.42 4.20 12.85
N VAL A 362 11.73 4.24 11.55
CA VAL A 362 13.08 4.50 11.04
C VAL A 362 13.00 5.72 10.13
N GLU A 363 13.80 6.72 10.40
CA GLU A 363 13.84 8.01 9.69
C GLU A 363 15.22 8.27 9.11
N GLN A 364 15.27 8.81 7.89
CA GLN A 364 16.45 9.45 7.33
C GLN A 364 16.46 10.93 7.74
N LEU A 365 17.54 11.38 8.36
CA LEU A 365 17.65 12.72 8.96
C LEU A 365 18.29 13.76 8.06
N LEU A 366 19.10 13.32 7.08
CA LEU A 366 19.84 14.17 6.15
C LEU A 366 19.83 13.54 4.76
N SER A 367 20.00 14.36 3.72
CA SER A 367 20.24 13.85 2.38
C SER A 367 21.57 13.10 2.30
N LEU A 368 21.74 12.19 1.32
CA LEU A 368 23.02 11.53 1.08
C LEU A 368 24.15 12.55 0.83
N GLN A 369 23.84 13.67 0.16
CA GLN A 369 24.79 14.74 -0.10
C GLN A 369 25.23 15.46 1.19
N ASP A 370 24.29 15.84 2.05
CA ASP A 370 24.59 16.53 3.31
C ASP A 370 25.30 15.60 4.30
N ALA A 371 24.90 14.32 4.32
CA ALA A 371 25.52 13.28 5.14
C ALA A 371 26.99 13.04 4.75
N ALA A 372 27.30 13.01 3.45
CA ALA A 372 28.67 12.91 2.97
C ALA A 372 29.54 14.14 3.31
N ALA A 373 28.92 15.31 3.48
CA ALA A 373 29.62 16.54 3.85
C ALA A 373 29.95 16.62 5.36
N ASP A 374 29.16 15.97 6.21
CA ASP A 374 29.41 15.82 7.65
C ASP A 374 29.17 14.37 8.12
N PRO A 375 30.16 13.46 7.92
CA PRO A 375 29.98 12.04 8.24
C PRO A 375 29.66 11.74 9.70
N ALA A 376 30.01 12.64 10.63
CA ALA A 376 29.72 12.47 12.05
C ALA A 376 28.27 12.85 12.41
N ALA A 377 27.55 13.53 11.52
CA ALA A 377 26.18 13.96 11.77
C ALA A 377 25.21 12.77 11.86
N PRO A 378 24.18 12.84 12.72
CA PRO A 378 23.07 11.90 12.73
C PRO A 378 22.43 11.76 11.35
N PHE A 379 22.37 10.54 10.84
CA PHE A 379 21.85 10.22 9.51
C PHE A 379 20.60 9.36 9.56
N LEU A 380 20.57 8.32 10.40
CA LEU A 380 19.38 7.51 10.65
C LEU A 380 18.90 7.71 12.07
N ARG A 381 17.58 7.74 12.28
CA ARG A 381 16.97 7.60 13.59
C ARG A 381 16.07 6.38 13.60
N TRP A 382 16.29 5.50 14.57
CA TRP A 382 15.37 4.42 14.89
C TRP A 382 14.75 4.66 16.26
N THR A 383 13.43 4.56 16.33
CA THR A 383 12.66 4.81 17.55
C THR A 383 11.60 3.73 17.72
N THR A 384 11.49 3.22 18.94
CA THR A 384 10.39 2.38 19.42
C THR A 384 9.44 3.23 20.24
N LEU A 385 8.15 3.12 19.93
CA LEU A 385 7.07 3.98 20.39
C LEU A 385 5.98 3.12 21.04
N GLY A 386 5.36 3.63 22.11
CA GLY A 386 4.13 3.06 22.67
C GLY A 386 4.22 2.71 24.15
N LYS A 387 3.30 1.85 24.59
CA LYS A 387 3.20 1.39 25.99
C LYS A 387 4.04 0.15 26.21
N TYR A 388 5.09 0.28 27.01
CA TYR A 388 6.14 -0.72 27.16
C TYR A 388 5.81 -1.82 28.15
N GLU A 389 4.84 -1.59 29.04
CA GLU A 389 4.64 -2.40 30.23
C GLU A 389 4.21 -3.83 29.91
N ALA A 390 3.58 -4.04 28.76
CA ALA A 390 3.18 -5.36 28.28
C ALA A 390 4.31 -6.11 27.56
N LEU A 391 5.25 -5.38 26.92
CA LEU A 391 6.27 -5.99 26.07
C LEU A 391 7.62 -6.15 26.74
N PHE A 392 8.07 -5.08 27.40
CA PHE A 392 9.43 -4.98 27.90
C PHE A 392 9.51 -5.34 29.39
N VAL A 393 9.15 -6.60 29.69
CA VAL A 393 8.95 -7.10 31.06
C VAL A 393 10.23 -7.74 31.63
N VAL A 394 11.01 -8.43 30.81
CA VAL A 394 12.23 -9.13 31.24
C VAL A 394 13.37 -8.14 31.19
N LYS A 395 13.75 -7.59 32.35
CA LYS A 395 14.74 -6.50 32.46
C LYS A 395 16.14 -7.00 32.83
N PRO A 396 17.20 -6.32 32.34
CA PRO A 396 18.56 -6.56 32.83
C PRO A 396 18.70 -6.18 34.32
N PRO A 397 19.75 -6.67 35.02
CA PRO A 397 19.98 -6.34 36.42
C PRO A 397 20.10 -4.84 36.67
N SER A 398 19.49 -4.33 37.74
CA SER A 398 19.39 -2.89 38.07
C SER A 398 20.70 -2.19 38.45
N VAL A 399 21.83 -2.90 38.41
CA VAL A 399 23.17 -2.38 38.74
C VAL A 399 23.96 -1.92 37.52
N ILE A 400 23.42 -2.11 36.31
CA ILE A 400 24.08 -1.65 35.07
C ILE A 400 23.74 -0.16 34.87
N PRO A 401 24.73 0.73 34.67
CA PRO A 401 24.44 2.12 34.37
C PRO A 401 23.74 2.27 33.01
N ALA A 402 22.73 3.14 32.94
CA ALA A 402 22.06 3.48 31.68
C ALA A 402 23.08 4.00 30.64
N GLY A 403 22.89 3.62 29.38
CA GLY A 403 23.80 3.93 28.29
C GLY A 403 25.05 3.04 28.21
N SER A 404 25.20 2.05 29.08
CA SER A 404 26.32 1.11 29.03
C SER A 404 26.07 -0.05 28.08
N PHE A 405 27.14 -0.49 27.41
CA PHE A 405 27.18 -1.73 26.65
C PHE A 405 26.93 -2.94 27.57
N THR A 406 26.05 -3.86 27.15
CA THR A 406 25.75 -5.10 27.90
C THR A 406 25.80 -6.32 26.99
N ASP A 407 26.80 -7.20 27.20
CA ASP A 407 26.88 -8.50 26.53
C ASP A 407 25.74 -9.41 27.02
N GLY A 408 25.05 -10.11 26.12
CA GLY A 408 23.90 -10.96 26.45
C GLY A 408 22.54 -10.26 26.52
N LEU A 409 22.38 -9.06 25.93
CA LEU A 409 21.13 -8.31 25.99
C LEU A 409 19.93 -9.07 25.37
N TRP A 410 20.19 -9.97 24.42
CA TRP A 410 19.23 -10.90 23.80
C TRP A 410 18.52 -11.86 24.79
N HIS A 411 18.97 -11.94 26.05
CA HIS A 411 18.28 -12.66 27.13
C HIS A 411 17.13 -11.88 27.77
N TYR A 412 17.00 -10.59 27.43
CA TYR A 412 16.04 -9.66 28.00
C TYR A 412 15.05 -9.18 26.94
N SER A 413 14.04 -8.42 27.36
CA SER A 413 13.13 -7.79 26.42
C SER A 413 13.81 -6.59 25.77
N VAL A 414 13.99 -6.64 24.46
CA VAL A 414 14.72 -5.63 23.67
C VAL A 414 13.94 -5.27 22.42
N SER A 415 14.10 -4.03 21.97
CA SER A 415 13.81 -3.67 20.59
C SER A 415 15.11 -3.78 19.80
N GLU A 416 15.01 -4.16 18.54
CA GLU A 416 16.16 -4.43 17.68
C GLU A 416 16.02 -3.74 16.33
N LEU A 417 17.14 -3.28 15.77
CA LEU A 417 17.27 -2.77 14.41
C LEU A 417 18.39 -3.52 13.69
N PHE A 418 18.08 -4.01 12.51
CA PHE A 418 19.03 -4.62 11.60
C PHE A 418 19.24 -3.74 10.37
N ILE A 419 20.51 -3.54 10.01
CA ILE A 419 20.92 -2.74 8.86
C ILE A 419 21.90 -3.55 8.03
N ALA A 420 21.56 -3.88 6.79
CA ALA A 420 22.44 -4.63 5.90
C ALA A 420 22.69 -3.87 4.58
N SER A 421 23.78 -4.24 3.91
CA SER A 421 24.07 -3.73 2.58
C SER A 421 23.05 -4.18 1.55
N GLY A 422 22.90 -3.44 0.45
CA GLY A 422 22.05 -3.83 -0.67
C GLY A 422 22.38 -5.23 -1.24
N ASP A 423 23.59 -5.74 -0.97
CA ASP A 423 23.95 -7.15 -1.16
C ASP A 423 23.54 -8.01 0.07
N PRO A 424 22.53 -8.88 -0.06
CA PRO A 424 22.07 -9.74 1.04
C PRO A 424 23.07 -10.85 1.42
N ALA A 425 24.13 -11.07 0.63
CA ALA A 425 25.22 -11.97 0.99
C ALA A 425 26.30 -11.29 1.87
N GLY A 426 26.20 -9.97 2.03
CA GLY A 426 27.12 -9.16 2.84
C GLY A 426 26.86 -9.24 4.35
N GLY A 427 27.69 -8.50 5.09
CA GLY A 427 27.53 -8.29 6.52
C GLY A 427 26.34 -7.39 6.89
N TYR A 428 26.03 -7.31 8.18
CA TYR A 428 24.98 -6.44 8.71
C TYR A 428 25.33 -5.91 10.11
N LEU A 429 24.70 -4.79 10.47
CA LEU A 429 24.69 -4.24 11.82
C LEU A 429 23.41 -4.67 12.53
N GLU A 430 23.53 -4.96 13.82
CA GLU A 430 22.42 -5.26 14.72
C GLU A 430 22.56 -4.38 15.95
N PHE A 431 21.49 -3.67 16.27
CA PHE A 431 21.38 -2.86 17.47
C PHE A 431 20.27 -3.42 18.32
N GLU A 432 20.52 -3.63 19.61
CA GLU A 432 19.49 -3.98 20.57
C GLU A 432 19.43 -2.92 21.67
N MET A 433 18.23 -2.57 22.10
CA MET A 433 18.02 -1.56 23.13
C MET A 433 16.84 -1.91 24.04
N THR A 434 17.02 -1.68 25.33
CA THR A 434 15.96 -1.73 26.34
C THR A 434 15.35 -0.35 26.58
N PRO A 435 14.11 -0.25 27.10
CA PRO A 435 13.52 1.04 27.48
C PRO A 435 14.35 1.84 28.50
N ASP A 436 15.11 1.13 29.33
CA ASP A 436 15.99 1.70 30.36
C ASP A 436 17.37 2.14 29.80
N ALA A 437 17.52 2.21 28.47
CA ALA A 437 18.73 2.64 27.75
C ALA A 437 19.98 1.75 27.91
N HIS A 438 19.81 0.49 28.30
CA HIS A 438 20.86 -0.52 28.09
C HIS A 438 20.84 -0.94 26.63
N TRP A 439 22.01 -1.07 26.02
CA TRP A 439 22.12 -1.39 24.60
C TRP A 439 23.33 -2.27 24.27
N VAL A 440 23.29 -2.88 23.10
CA VAL A 440 24.41 -3.57 22.46
C VAL A 440 24.36 -3.26 20.96
N ALA A 441 25.52 -3.18 20.33
CA ALA A 441 25.65 -3.12 18.90
C ALA A 441 26.64 -4.17 18.42
N LEU A 442 26.23 -4.88 17.37
CA LEU A 442 26.94 -6.02 16.80
C LEU A 442 27.17 -5.76 15.32
N ARG A 443 28.37 -6.05 14.84
CA ARG A 443 28.68 -6.11 13.42
C ARG A 443 29.01 -7.53 13.03
N PHE A 444 28.35 -7.99 11.99
CA PHE A 444 28.58 -9.26 11.34
C PHE A 444 29.21 -9.00 9.97
N GLU A 445 30.28 -9.71 9.62
CA GLU A 445 30.93 -9.60 8.31
C GLU A 445 30.25 -10.46 7.22
N ALA A 446 29.31 -11.32 7.62
CA ALA A 446 28.52 -12.19 6.74
C ALA A 446 27.19 -12.56 7.42
N PRO A 447 26.20 -13.11 6.70
CA PRO A 447 24.95 -13.57 7.29
C PRO A 447 25.23 -14.53 8.46
N ARG A 448 24.48 -14.35 9.55
CA ARG A 448 24.71 -15.08 10.80
C ARG A 448 24.61 -16.58 10.55
N LYS A 449 25.74 -17.27 10.66
CA LYS A 449 25.76 -18.71 10.89
C LYS A 449 25.69 -18.90 12.40
N ARG A 450 24.81 -19.76 12.92
CA ARG A 450 24.66 -20.03 14.37
C ARG A 450 25.87 -20.76 14.98
N GLU A 451 27.08 -20.41 14.58
CA GLU A 451 28.34 -20.92 15.11
C GLU A 451 29.05 -19.78 15.86
N ARG A 452 29.64 -20.08 17.02
CA ARG A 452 30.39 -19.11 17.82
C ARG A 452 31.60 -18.59 17.04
N GLY A 453 31.78 -17.26 16.98
CA GLY A 453 33.02 -16.63 16.53
C GLY A 453 32.93 -15.69 15.31
N CYS A 454 31.72 -15.42 14.80
CA CYS A 454 31.49 -14.51 13.66
C CYS A 454 31.09 -13.08 14.08
N GLU A 455 31.21 -12.76 15.37
CA GLU A 455 30.69 -11.54 15.99
C GLU A 455 31.85 -10.67 16.51
N VAL A 456 31.86 -9.39 16.13
CA VAL A 456 32.74 -8.39 16.78
C VAL A 456 31.88 -7.61 17.78
N LEU A 457 31.92 -8.01 19.05
CA LEU A 457 31.39 -7.23 20.17
C LEU A 457 32.29 -6.01 20.36
N SER A 458 31.76 -4.80 20.25
CA SER A 458 32.62 -3.61 20.36
C SER A 458 31.96 -2.43 21.06
N PRO A 459 32.32 -2.16 22.33
CA PRO A 459 31.92 -0.93 23.01
C PRO A 459 32.63 0.32 22.46
N GLU A 460 33.90 0.23 22.06
CA GLU A 460 34.73 1.40 21.72
C GLU A 460 34.45 2.10 20.36
N PRO A 461 34.08 1.42 19.25
CA PRO A 461 33.90 2.10 17.97
C PRO A 461 32.62 2.94 17.87
N TRP A 462 31.58 2.61 18.64
CA TRP A 462 30.20 3.02 18.32
C TRP A 462 29.68 4.12 19.26
N GLU A 463 30.25 4.29 20.47
CA GLU A 463 29.84 5.32 21.42
C GLU A 463 29.89 6.76 20.85
N LYS A 464 30.74 7.02 19.86
CA LYS A 464 30.82 8.32 19.18
C LYS A 464 29.82 8.49 18.04
N GLN A 465 29.33 7.36 17.51
CA GLN A 465 28.51 7.25 16.30
C GLN A 465 27.04 7.04 16.60
N VAL A 466 26.73 6.66 17.84
CA VAL A 466 25.39 6.37 18.33
C VAL A 466 25.01 7.40 19.38
N ARG A 467 23.85 8.02 19.22
CA ARG A 467 23.24 8.88 20.23
C ARG A 467 21.89 8.33 20.64
N MET A 468 21.67 8.13 21.93
CA MET A 468 20.38 7.63 22.41
C MET A 468 19.27 8.67 22.28
N VAL A 469 18.09 8.20 21.89
CA VAL A 469 16.83 8.94 21.91
C VAL A 469 16.00 8.39 23.05
N GLN A 470 15.53 9.24 23.96
CA GLN A 470 14.61 8.86 25.02
C GLN A 470 13.58 9.97 25.26
N GLY A 471 12.35 9.56 25.55
CA GLY A 471 11.26 10.44 25.93
C GLY A 471 10.09 9.65 26.53
N GLU A 472 9.04 10.35 26.92
CA GLU A 472 7.82 9.70 27.39
C GLU A 472 7.23 8.84 26.27
N GLY A 473 7.13 7.52 26.49
CA GLY A 473 6.60 6.59 25.49
C GLY A 473 7.44 6.46 24.22
N GLN A 474 8.70 6.95 24.20
CA GLN A 474 9.66 6.64 23.13
C GLN A 474 11.10 6.30 23.62
N PHE A 475 11.77 5.35 22.98
CA PHE A 475 13.22 5.11 23.13
C PHE A 475 13.84 4.66 21.80
N GLY A 476 15.14 4.87 21.60
CA GLY A 476 15.81 4.49 20.36
C GLY A 476 17.20 5.10 20.21
N MET A 477 17.67 5.20 18.97
CA MET A 477 19.02 5.64 18.62
C MET A 477 19.04 6.50 17.36
N GLU A 478 19.91 7.51 17.37
CA GLU A 478 20.42 8.21 16.19
C GLU A 478 21.79 7.62 15.82
N LEU A 479 21.99 7.30 14.54
CA LEU A 479 23.18 6.66 13.98
C LEU A 479 23.83 7.61 12.97
N SER A 480 25.12 7.85 13.09
CA SER A 480 25.86 8.76 12.19
C SER A 480 26.02 8.20 10.77
N TRP A 481 26.27 9.08 9.79
CA TRP A 481 26.53 8.65 8.41
C TRP A 481 27.76 7.74 8.31
N GLU A 482 28.86 8.06 9.00
CA GLU A 482 30.11 7.26 8.96
C GLU A 482 29.91 5.80 9.41
N LEU A 483 28.89 5.54 10.24
CA LEU A 483 28.52 4.20 10.68
C LEU A 483 27.68 3.47 9.63
N ILE A 484 26.81 4.19 8.92
CA ILE A 484 25.84 3.64 7.96
C ILE A 484 26.41 3.52 6.54
N GLU A 485 27.28 4.44 6.12
CA GLU A 485 27.87 4.52 4.79
C GLU A 485 28.40 3.18 4.24
N PRO A 486 29.14 2.36 5.02
CA PRO A 486 29.66 1.07 4.52
C PRO A 486 28.57 0.06 4.14
N PHE A 487 27.33 0.27 4.59
CA PHE A 487 26.16 -0.57 4.32
C PHE A 487 25.23 0.05 3.27
N VAL A 488 25.59 1.18 2.65
CA VAL A 488 24.81 1.75 1.55
C VAL A 488 25.38 1.27 0.22
N THR A 489 24.55 0.66 -0.63
CA THR A 489 24.94 0.22 -1.97
C THR A 489 24.23 1.05 -3.04
N GLY A 490 24.93 2.01 -3.62
CA GLY A 490 24.31 3.05 -4.43
C GLY A 490 23.45 3.94 -3.53
N GLU A 491 22.13 3.83 -3.67
CA GLU A 491 21.15 4.53 -2.83
C GLU A 491 20.35 3.56 -1.96
N LEU A 492 20.71 2.28 -1.93
CA LEU A 492 19.93 1.24 -1.29
C LEU A 492 20.47 0.85 0.08
N LEU A 493 19.53 0.64 1.01
CA LEU A 493 19.76 0.11 2.35
C LEU A 493 18.73 -0.99 2.65
N LEU A 494 19.14 -2.03 3.37
CA LEU A 494 18.24 -3.08 3.85
C LEU A 494 17.95 -2.89 5.33
N LEU A 495 16.66 -2.83 5.70
CA LEU A 495 16.23 -2.59 7.07
C LEU A 495 15.25 -3.66 7.57
N GLN A 496 15.37 -4.02 8.84
CA GLN A 496 14.40 -4.82 9.57
C GLN A 496 14.37 -4.34 11.02
N CYS A 497 13.18 -4.16 11.56
CA CYS A 497 13.01 -3.97 13.00
C CYS A 497 12.49 -5.26 13.63
N CYS A 498 12.92 -5.53 14.85
CA CYS A 498 12.36 -6.59 15.68
C CYS A 498 12.11 -6.07 17.10
N ALA A 499 11.31 -6.81 17.86
CA ALA A 499 11.47 -6.83 19.29
C ALA A 499 11.38 -8.26 19.80
N SER A 500 12.17 -8.55 20.83
CA SER A 500 12.11 -9.79 21.59
C SER A 500 11.46 -9.55 22.95
N SER A 501 10.64 -10.50 23.40
CA SER A 501 10.13 -10.48 24.77
C SER A 501 11.15 -10.99 25.79
N GLY A 502 12.28 -11.55 25.36
CA GLY A 502 13.24 -12.27 26.21
C GLY A 502 12.77 -13.69 26.60
N LYS A 503 11.59 -14.13 26.15
CA LYS A 503 11.03 -15.47 26.40
C LYS A 503 10.97 -16.35 25.15
N GLY A 504 11.66 -15.94 24.07
CA GLY A 504 11.64 -16.63 22.78
C GLY A 504 10.46 -16.24 21.88
N GLU A 505 9.76 -15.16 22.22
CA GLU A 505 8.74 -14.55 21.35
C GLU A 505 9.36 -13.34 20.65
N TYR A 506 9.03 -13.19 19.37
CA TYR A 506 9.59 -12.15 18.50
C TYR A 506 8.48 -11.52 17.69
N ALA A 507 8.62 -10.24 17.38
CA ALA A 507 7.80 -9.56 16.38
C ALA A 507 8.66 -8.74 15.45
N LEU A 508 8.16 -8.55 14.23
CA LEU A 508 8.87 -7.93 13.14
C LEU A 508 8.10 -6.75 12.54
N PHE A 509 8.85 -5.77 12.06
CA PHE A 509 8.37 -4.78 11.10
C PHE A 509 9.48 -4.41 10.09
N PRO A 510 9.25 -4.52 8.77
CA PRO A 510 8.06 -5.09 8.14
C PRO A 510 7.92 -6.58 8.48
N TRP A 511 6.69 -7.09 8.46
CA TRP A 511 6.45 -8.50 8.78
C TRP A 511 6.71 -9.38 7.56
N TRP A 512 7.43 -10.47 7.79
CA TRP A 512 7.53 -11.63 6.92
C TRP A 512 7.76 -12.86 7.79
N GLN A 513 7.49 -14.05 7.24
CA GLN A 513 7.72 -15.30 7.94
C GLN A 513 8.25 -16.34 6.97
N HIS A 514 9.37 -16.97 7.34
CA HIS A 514 9.80 -18.21 6.73
C HIS A 514 9.48 -19.35 7.71
N PRO A 515 8.83 -20.45 7.27
CA PRO A 515 8.53 -21.59 8.13
C PRO A 515 9.82 -22.35 8.46
N SER A 516 10.54 -21.89 9.48
CA SER A 516 11.73 -22.52 10.05
C SER A 516 11.58 -22.67 11.56
N LEU A 517 12.09 -23.77 12.10
CA LEU A 517 12.17 -24.00 13.54
C LEU A 517 13.63 -24.26 13.93
N PRO A 518 14.24 -23.42 14.79
CA PRO A 518 13.69 -22.18 15.38
C PRO A 518 13.50 -21.07 14.34
N ALA A 519 12.77 -20.01 14.72
CA ALA A 519 12.65 -18.79 13.93
C ALA A 519 14.02 -18.26 13.47
N ASP A 520 14.09 -17.73 12.25
CA ASP A 520 15.34 -17.25 11.65
C ASP A 520 15.09 -15.94 10.90
N PHE A 521 14.90 -14.87 11.67
CA PHE A 521 14.68 -13.52 11.16
C PHE A 521 15.98 -12.74 10.90
N HIS A 522 17.17 -13.33 11.16
CA HIS A 522 18.47 -12.68 10.99
C HIS A 522 19.04 -12.87 9.58
N GLN A 523 18.16 -12.83 8.57
CA GLN A 523 18.49 -13.15 7.20
C GLN A 523 18.40 -11.87 6.35
N PRO A 524 19.54 -11.23 6.01
CA PRO A 524 19.55 -10.00 5.23
C PRO A 524 18.79 -10.09 3.90
N ALA A 525 18.71 -11.29 3.31
CA ALA A 525 17.91 -11.56 2.11
C ALA A 525 16.40 -11.27 2.26
N HIS A 526 15.90 -11.19 3.49
CA HIS A 526 14.51 -10.90 3.81
C HIS A 526 14.30 -9.50 4.40
N PHE A 527 15.37 -8.75 4.64
CA PHE A 527 15.27 -7.36 5.08
C PHE A 527 14.66 -6.51 3.96
N PHE A 528 13.97 -5.45 4.37
CA PHE A 528 13.21 -4.63 3.46
C PHE A 528 14.11 -3.63 2.74
N ARG A 529 14.04 -3.60 1.40
CA ARG A 529 14.81 -2.66 0.58
C ARG A 529 14.19 -1.27 0.61
N ILE A 530 15.03 -0.30 0.92
CA ILE A 530 14.65 1.11 0.97
C ILE A 530 15.63 1.92 0.14
N ARG A 531 15.11 2.90 -0.60
CA ARG A 531 15.92 3.89 -1.32
C ARG A 531 16.08 5.16 -0.47
N LEU A 532 17.33 5.44 -0.11
CA LEU A 532 17.79 6.69 0.49
C LEU A 532 17.87 7.78 -0.57
N VAL A 533 17.77 9.04 -0.15
CA VAL A 533 17.78 10.22 -1.04
C VAL A 533 18.79 11.27 -0.63
#